data_AF-A0A7L9UBP6-F1
#
_entry.id   AF-A0A7L9UBP6-F1
#
_cell.length_a   1.000
_cell.length_b   1.000
_cell.length_c   1.000
_cell.angle_alpha   90.00
_cell.angle_beta   90.00
_cell.angle_gamma   90.00
#
_symmetry.space_group_name_H-M   'P 1'
#
loop_
_entity.id
_entity.type
_entity.pdbx_description
1 polymer ?
#
loop_
_entity_poly.entity_id
_entity_poly.type
_entity_poly.pdbx_seq_one_letter_code
_entity_poly.pdbx_strand_id
1 'polypeptide(L)'
;MCRIDKSNLTIRGVNGRPKIDAAGMSSQGKAIWVIGGNNVVVENIEMFGASVPDQNGSALRLEGTNFTLRNSFLHDNENGILSGVNTASTIVLENNEFGYNGYGNGYSHNVYIGKAGRLIFRFNYSHDANVGHNLKTRALVNTISYNRFSSLRLGETGSTKAGKPSYEIDIPNGGTTSLIGNVIMQPVDGTNRNIVAYGEEGIAGYATDLYIVNNTFINDERSRGTFIMVGAEVKTSVVLINNLFSGYGQQVTQPSAIKRTNYQATSVNFVNKAAYDLRPLIIPQIVNAGSEAGYSTDGTSLDVDFSYRHIASADARIVLGARKDIGAYEVY
;
A
#
# COMPACT_ATOMS: atom_id res chain seq x y z
N MET A 1 22.91 15.56 0.47
CA MET A 1 22.65 14.12 0.25
C MET A 1 23.68 13.33 1.03
N CYS A 2 23.32 12.27 1.74
CA CYS A 2 24.20 11.63 2.73
C CYS A 2 24.09 10.10 2.75
N ARG A 3 25.14 9.42 3.21
CA ARG A 3 25.07 8.04 3.70
C ARG A 3 25.03 8.07 5.22
N ILE A 4 24.20 7.23 5.83
CA ILE A 4 24.01 7.12 7.28
C ILE A 4 24.37 5.70 7.69
N ASP A 5 25.60 5.49 8.17
CA ASP A 5 26.07 4.17 8.64
C ASP A 5 25.85 3.95 10.16
N LYS A 6 25.51 5.01 10.89
CA LYS A 6 25.27 4.91 12.34
C LYS A 6 23.97 4.14 12.61
N SER A 7 24.08 3.09 13.41
CA SER A 7 22.93 2.29 13.87
C SER A 7 22.25 2.91 15.08
N ASN A 8 21.01 2.48 15.36
CA ASN A 8 20.18 2.94 16.49
C ASN A 8 20.01 4.47 16.50
N LEU A 9 19.79 5.04 15.34
CA LEU A 9 19.68 6.47 15.13
C LEU A 9 18.22 6.85 14.88
N THR A 10 17.74 7.88 15.57
CA THR A 10 16.49 8.56 15.20
C THR A 10 16.83 9.90 14.55
N ILE A 11 16.29 10.14 13.36
CA ILE A 11 16.38 11.41 12.63
C ILE A 11 14.96 11.97 12.58
N ARG A 12 14.73 13.10 13.24
CA ARG A 12 13.39 13.67 13.40
C ARG A 12 13.36 15.14 13.00
N GLY A 13 12.39 15.50 12.17
CA GLY A 13 12.02 16.88 11.95
C GLY A 13 11.33 17.49 13.18
N VAL A 14 11.76 18.68 13.59
CA VAL A 14 11.20 19.44 14.71
C VAL A 14 10.76 20.82 14.23
N ASN A 15 9.75 21.40 14.89
CA ASN A 15 9.20 22.73 14.56
C ASN A 15 8.65 22.84 13.12
N GLY A 16 7.85 21.85 12.72
CA GLY A 16 7.33 21.68 11.37
C GLY A 16 7.93 20.45 10.69
N ARG A 17 7.67 20.30 9.38
CA ARG A 17 8.22 19.22 8.56
C ARG A 17 9.37 19.78 7.71
N PRO A 18 10.64 19.46 8.02
CA PRO A 18 11.77 19.87 7.20
C PRO A 18 11.66 19.30 5.80
N LYS A 19 12.01 20.12 4.80
CA LYS A 19 12.00 19.77 3.38
C LYS A 19 13.42 19.53 2.90
N ILE A 20 13.69 18.32 2.43
CA ILE A 20 14.97 17.92 1.85
C ILE A 20 14.79 17.85 0.34
N ASP A 21 15.15 18.94 -0.33
CA ASP A 21 15.21 19.02 -1.79
C ASP A 21 16.54 18.47 -2.29
N ALA A 22 16.48 17.42 -3.10
CA ALA A 22 17.67 16.85 -3.72
C ALA A 22 18.16 17.65 -4.91
N ALA A 23 17.30 18.41 -5.59
CA ALA A 23 17.60 19.14 -6.82
C ALA A 23 18.33 18.27 -7.87
N GLY A 24 17.87 17.03 -8.07
CA GLY A 24 18.48 16.06 -8.98
C GLY A 24 19.77 15.42 -8.48
N MET A 25 20.19 15.70 -7.23
CA MET A 25 21.39 15.10 -6.64
C MET A 25 21.06 13.81 -5.87
N SER A 26 22.10 13.02 -5.62
CA SER A 26 22.02 11.83 -4.77
C SER A 26 23.32 11.56 -4.03
N SER A 27 23.21 10.80 -2.95
CA SER A 27 24.32 10.14 -2.27
C SER A 27 24.63 8.84 -3.00
N GLN A 28 25.91 8.65 -3.34
CA GLN A 28 26.44 7.43 -3.95
C GLN A 28 25.79 7.04 -5.29
N GLY A 29 25.14 7.97 -6.00
CA GLY A 29 24.36 7.63 -7.20
C GLY A 29 23.12 6.78 -6.89
N LYS A 30 22.60 6.81 -5.66
CA LYS A 30 21.51 5.92 -5.20
C LYS A 30 20.29 6.65 -4.63
N ALA A 31 20.50 7.56 -3.68
CA ALA A 31 19.39 8.16 -2.93
C ALA A 31 19.70 9.50 -2.29
N ILE A 32 18.68 10.26 -1.86
CA ILE A 32 18.88 11.41 -0.96
C ILE A 32 19.63 10.95 0.28
N TRP A 33 19.11 9.91 0.94
CA TRP A 33 19.78 9.22 2.02
C TRP A 33 19.92 7.72 1.76
N VAL A 34 21.16 7.23 1.84
CA VAL A 34 21.48 5.79 1.89
C VAL A 34 21.58 5.38 3.36
N ILE A 35 20.64 4.57 3.82
CA ILE A 35 20.54 4.09 5.20
C ILE A 35 21.34 2.80 5.32
N GLY A 36 22.62 2.90 5.71
CA GLY A 36 23.51 1.76 5.95
C GLY A 36 23.47 1.23 7.38
N GLY A 37 23.09 2.07 8.35
CA GLY A 37 22.95 1.69 9.76
C GLY A 37 21.72 0.82 10.04
N ASN A 38 21.80 0.01 11.09
CA ASN A 38 20.69 -0.82 11.56
C ASN A 38 19.76 -0.04 12.51
N ASN A 39 18.49 -0.42 12.58
CA ASN A 39 17.49 0.15 13.50
C ASN A 39 17.40 1.68 13.40
N VAL A 40 17.43 2.20 12.17
CA VAL A 40 17.28 3.64 11.93
C VAL A 40 15.81 4.00 11.86
N VAL A 41 15.45 5.11 12.51
CA VAL A 41 14.12 5.69 12.50
C VAL A 41 14.19 7.07 11.85
N VAL A 42 13.34 7.32 10.85
CA VAL A 42 13.17 8.62 10.20
C VAL A 42 11.75 9.11 10.45
N GLU A 43 11.61 10.34 10.93
CA GLU A 43 10.31 10.87 11.33
C GLU A 43 10.09 12.32 10.90
N ASN A 44 8.88 12.61 10.41
CA ASN A 44 8.41 13.97 10.13
C ASN A 44 9.32 14.75 9.17
N ILE A 45 9.65 14.15 8.01
CA ILE A 45 10.50 14.75 6.98
C ILE A 45 9.80 14.68 5.62
N GLU A 46 9.97 15.73 4.81
CA GLU A 46 9.59 15.75 3.39
C GLU A 46 10.85 15.58 2.54
N MET A 47 10.83 14.68 1.56
CA MET A 47 12.00 14.36 0.73
C MET A 47 11.61 14.24 -0.74
N PHE A 48 12.26 15.02 -1.61
CA PHE A 48 11.93 15.08 -3.03
C PHE A 48 13.11 15.42 -3.94
N GLY A 49 12.92 15.17 -5.24
CA GLY A 49 13.83 15.62 -6.29
C GLY A 49 15.00 14.69 -6.59
N ALA A 50 15.04 13.48 -6.04
CA ALA A 50 16.13 12.54 -6.32
C ALA A 50 16.07 12.03 -7.77
N SER A 51 17.15 12.20 -8.52
CA SER A 51 17.32 11.62 -9.87
C SER A 51 18.75 11.15 -10.06
N VAL A 52 18.95 10.01 -10.72
CA VAL A 52 20.26 9.43 -10.99
C VAL A 52 20.33 8.89 -12.43
N PRO A 53 21.52 8.74 -13.02
CA PRO A 53 21.65 8.27 -14.41
C PRO A 53 20.94 6.93 -14.70
N ASP A 54 20.89 6.04 -13.70
CA ASP A 54 20.26 4.71 -13.79
C ASP A 54 18.73 4.75 -13.59
N GLN A 55 18.12 5.93 -13.47
CA GLN A 55 16.67 6.14 -13.40
C GLN A 55 16.00 5.44 -12.20
N ASN A 56 16.72 5.30 -11.09
CA ASN A 56 16.26 4.62 -9.88
C ASN A 56 16.59 5.36 -8.56
N GLY A 57 16.91 6.66 -8.66
CA GLY A 57 17.25 7.54 -7.55
C GLY A 57 16.13 7.62 -6.52
N SER A 58 16.42 7.20 -5.28
CA SER A 58 15.39 7.11 -4.22
C SER A 58 15.44 8.27 -3.23
N ALA A 59 14.34 8.60 -2.55
CA ALA A 59 14.47 9.40 -1.33
C ALA A 59 15.23 8.61 -0.25
N LEU A 60 14.87 7.35 -0.06
CA LEU A 60 15.53 6.46 0.90
C LEU A 60 15.96 5.14 0.24
N ARG A 61 17.26 4.86 0.26
CA ARG A 61 17.82 3.54 -0.06
C ARG A 61 18.14 2.79 1.23
N LEU A 62 17.46 1.68 1.47
CA LEU A 62 17.65 0.89 2.69
C LEU A 62 18.68 -0.23 2.43
N GLU A 63 19.83 -0.14 3.09
CA GLU A 63 20.91 -1.15 3.04
C GLU A 63 21.17 -1.81 4.40
N GLY A 64 20.82 -1.13 5.50
CA GLY A 64 20.87 -1.67 6.86
C GLY A 64 19.73 -2.63 7.21
N THR A 65 19.80 -3.20 8.40
CA THR A 65 18.80 -4.12 8.97
C THR A 65 17.86 -3.36 9.91
N ASN A 66 16.56 -3.55 9.72
CA ASN A 66 15.46 -2.86 10.38
C ASN A 66 15.43 -1.36 10.09
N PHE A 67 14.23 -0.88 9.75
CA PHE A 67 14.02 0.52 9.45
C PHE A 67 12.60 0.93 9.84
N THR A 68 12.44 2.18 10.29
CA THR A 68 11.13 2.76 10.50
C THR A 68 11.05 4.14 9.86
N LEU A 69 10.00 4.37 9.08
CA LEU A 69 9.62 5.69 8.59
C LEU A 69 8.24 6.03 9.13
N ARG A 70 8.10 7.22 9.72
CA ARG A 70 6.79 7.72 10.13
C ARG A 70 6.54 9.20 9.88
N ASN A 71 5.28 9.58 9.70
CA ASN A 71 4.82 10.97 9.57
C ASN A 71 5.52 11.76 8.45
N SER A 72 6.04 11.08 7.42
CA SER A 72 6.90 11.66 6.39
C SER A 72 6.19 11.74 5.04
N PHE A 73 6.67 12.60 4.15
CA PHE A 73 6.14 12.73 2.78
C PHE A 73 7.26 12.58 1.75
N LEU A 74 7.20 11.54 0.94
CA LEU A 74 8.22 11.23 -0.06
C LEU A 74 7.60 11.35 -1.44
N HIS A 75 8.07 12.31 -2.24
CA HIS A 75 7.45 12.61 -3.53
C HIS A 75 8.44 13.12 -4.57
N ASP A 76 8.09 13.03 -5.86
CA ASP A 76 8.92 13.54 -6.97
C ASP A 76 10.36 13.03 -6.98
N ASN A 77 10.55 11.78 -6.57
CA ASN A 77 11.79 11.06 -6.74
C ASN A 77 11.62 10.01 -7.83
N GLU A 78 12.70 9.50 -8.39
CA GLU A 78 12.59 8.31 -9.25
C GLU A 78 12.06 7.11 -8.46
N ASN A 79 12.41 6.95 -7.18
CA ASN A 79 11.74 6.07 -6.23
C ASN A 79 11.47 6.78 -4.90
N GLY A 80 10.36 6.50 -4.22
CA GLY A 80 10.21 6.99 -2.84
C GLY A 80 11.13 6.20 -1.90
N ILE A 81 10.86 4.90 -1.76
CA ILE A 81 11.72 3.97 -1.01
C ILE A 81 12.22 2.86 -1.93
N LEU A 82 13.49 2.50 -1.80
CA LEU A 82 14.08 1.36 -2.48
C LEU A 82 14.95 0.54 -1.52
N SER A 83 14.75 -0.77 -1.49
CA SER A 83 15.55 -1.69 -0.67
C SER A 83 15.93 -2.95 -1.43
N GLY A 84 16.99 -3.62 -0.96
CA GLY A 84 17.49 -4.88 -1.50
C GLY A 84 17.01 -6.12 -0.72
N VAL A 85 17.77 -7.21 -0.83
CA VAL A 85 17.53 -8.45 -0.08
C VAL A 85 18.11 -8.32 1.33
N ASN A 86 17.27 -8.48 2.35
CA ASN A 86 17.68 -8.60 3.75
C ASN A 86 16.58 -9.29 4.56
N THR A 87 16.59 -10.62 4.60
CA THR A 87 15.56 -11.43 5.29
C THR A 87 15.59 -11.29 6.81
N ALA A 88 16.61 -10.66 7.40
CA ALA A 88 16.65 -10.32 8.81
C ALA A 88 15.93 -8.98 9.12
N SER A 89 15.55 -8.21 8.10
CA SER A 89 15.00 -6.87 8.27
C SER A 89 13.48 -6.88 8.47
N THR A 90 13.03 -6.16 9.50
CA THR A 90 11.65 -5.66 9.61
C THR A 90 11.61 -4.19 9.21
N ILE A 91 10.81 -3.87 8.21
CA ILE A 91 10.59 -2.50 7.73
C ILE A 91 9.20 -2.06 8.16
N VAL A 92 9.12 -0.93 8.87
CA VAL A 92 7.87 -0.33 9.34
C VAL A 92 7.66 1.01 8.67
N LEU A 93 6.59 1.13 7.89
CA LEU A 93 6.17 2.36 7.24
C LEU A 93 4.79 2.71 7.77
N GLU A 94 4.70 3.75 8.58
CA GLU A 94 3.45 4.17 9.22
C GLU A 94 3.15 5.66 9.10
N ASN A 95 1.90 6.04 8.85
CA ASN A 95 1.48 7.44 8.79
C ASN A 95 2.27 8.29 7.77
N ASN A 96 2.70 7.68 6.66
CA ASN A 96 3.44 8.38 5.61
C ASN A 96 2.56 8.68 4.41
N GLU A 97 2.97 9.68 3.66
CA GLU A 97 2.45 9.98 2.34
C GLU A 97 3.54 9.68 1.29
N PHE A 98 3.15 9.04 0.19
CA PHE A 98 3.99 8.78 -0.96
C PHE A 98 3.25 9.24 -2.19
N GLY A 99 3.78 10.22 -2.91
CA GLY A 99 3.09 10.84 -4.04
C GLY A 99 4.02 11.02 -5.23
N TYR A 100 3.59 10.68 -6.44
CA TYR A 100 4.32 11.02 -7.67
C TYR A 100 5.80 10.66 -7.69
N ASN A 101 6.19 9.53 -7.08
CA ASN A 101 7.50 8.96 -7.35
C ASN A 101 7.40 8.02 -8.56
N GLY A 102 8.48 7.94 -9.32
CA GLY A 102 8.58 7.13 -10.53
C GLY A 102 9.25 7.90 -11.66
N TYR A 103 10.05 7.19 -12.44
CA TYR A 103 10.69 7.71 -13.65
C TYR A 103 9.76 7.69 -14.87
N GLY A 104 8.68 6.90 -14.85
CA GLY A 104 7.77 6.73 -15.99
C GLY A 104 8.03 5.51 -16.87
N ASN A 105 9.05 4.70 -16.57
CA ASN A 105 9.41 3.50 -17.33
C ASN A 105 8.80 2.19 -16.80
N GLY A 106 8.12 2.23 -15.64
CA GLY A 106 7.48 1.07 -15.00
C GLY A 106 8.36 0.27 -14.04
N TYR A 107 9.65 0.57 -13.91
CA TYR A 107 10.60 -0.15 -13.03
C TYR A 107 10.83 0.52 -11.67
N SER A 108 10.28 1.71 -11.49
CA SER A 108 10.47 2.57 -10.34
C SER A 108 9.12 2.87 -9.69
N HIS A 109 9.07 3.03 -8.38
CA HIS A 109 7.82 2.96 -7.62
C HIS A 109 7.76 4.00 -6.49
N ASN A 110 6.57 4.25 -5.94
CA ASN A 110 6.43 4.96 -4.67
C ASN A 110 7.17 4.23 -3.55
N VAL A 111 6.95 2.93 -3.43
CA VAL A 111 7.61 2.10 -2.43
C VAL A 111 8.00 0.77 -3.08
N TYR A 112 9.29 0.46 -3.07
CA TYR A 112 9.83 -0.85 -3.43
C TYR A 112 10.54 -1.48 -2.24
N ILE A 113 9.96 -2.56 -1.73
CA ILE A 113 10.56 -3.40 -0.70
C ILE A 113 11.10 -4.67 -1.36
N GLY A 114 12.42 -4.90 -1.24
CA GLY A 114 13.06 -6.13 -1.70
C GLY A 114 12.71 -7.33 -0.80
N LYS A 115 13.51 -8.41 -0.87
CA LYS A 115 13.28 -9.62 -0.06
C LYS A 115 13.64 -9.38 1.41
N ALA A 116 12.76 -8.67 2.12
CA ALA A 116 12.84 -8.41 3.55
C ALA A 116 12.20 -9.55 4.37
N GLY A 117 12.54 -9.64 5.66
CA GLY A 117 11.88 -10.58 6.57
C GLY A 117 10.41 -10.21 6.79
N ARG A 118 10.15 -8.92 7.04
CA ARG A 118 8.78 -8.42 7.24
C ARG A 118 8.61 -6.98 6.77
N LEU A 119 7.47 -6.71 6.16
CA LEU A 119 6.94 -5.36 5.94
C LEU A 119 5.71 -5.13 6.80
N ILE A 120 5.70 -4.04 7.57
CA ILE A 120 4.50 -3.46 8.16
C ILE A 120 4.23 -2.15 7.43
N PHE A 121 3.14 -2.08 6.69
CA PHE A 121 2.71 -0.90 5.94
C PHE A 121 1.34 -0.50 6.44
N ARG A 122 1.26 0.53 7.31
CA ARG A 122 -0.01 0.93 7.94
C ARG A 122 -0.30 2.42 7.96
N PHE A 123 -1.58 2.80 7.86
CA PHE A 123 -2.00 4.20 7.95
C PHE A 123 -1.35 5.12 6.91
N ASN A 124 -0.82 4.58 5.82
CA ASN A 124 -0.16 5.39 4.79
C ASN A 124 -1.16 5.84 3.72
N TYR A 125 -0.79 6.90 3.01
CA TYR A 125 -1.39 7.30 1.76
C TYR A 125 -0.35 7.13 0.65
N SER A 126 -0.55 6.19 -0.27
CA SER A 126 0.33 6.04 -1.44
C SER A 126 -0.48 6.28 -2.71
N HIS A 127 -0.06 7.23 -3.52
CA HIS A 127 -0.84 7.72 -4.65
C HIS A 127 0.04 8.19 -5.80
N ASP A 128 -0.56 8.23 -6.98
CA ASP A 128 0.02 8.91 -8.14
C ASP A 128 1.41 8.42 -8.54
N ALA A 129 1.78 7.15 -8.35
CA ALA A 129 3.05 6.67 -8.89
C ALA A 129 3.16 7.04 -10.39
N ASN A 130 4.29 7.64 -10.78
CA ASN A 130 4.54 8.06 -12.16
C ASN A 130 4.94 6.82 -12.99
N VAL A 131 3.92 6.05 -13.37
CA VAL A 131 4.05 4.65 -13.79
C VAL A 131 4.67 3.82 -12.64
N GLY A 132 4.78 2.50 -12.80
CA GLY A 132 5.20 1.62 -11.69
C GLY A 132 4.03 1.37 -10.73
N HIS A 133 4.28 1.30 -9.42
CA HIS A 133 3.28 0.84 -8.45
C HIS A 133 3.25 1.75 -7.21
N ASN A 134 2.08 1.86 -6.59
CA ASN A 134 1.96 2.58 -5.31
C ASN A 134 2.64 1.79 -4.17
N LEU A 135 2.65 0.46 -4.23
CA LEU A 135 3.48 -0.41 -3.40
C LEU A 135 3.93 -1.65 -4.19
N LYS A 136 5.23 -1.93 -4.21
CA LYS A 136 5.81 -3.22 -4.62
C LYS A 136 6.57 -3.83 -3.44
N THR A 137 6.24 -5.05 -3.02
CA THR A 137 6.91 -5.71 -1.90
C THR A 137 7.25 -7.17 -2.19
N ARG A 138 8.49 -7.54 -1.90
CA ARG A 138 8.98 -8.93 -1.91
C ARG A 138 9.27 -9.44 -0.50
N ALA A 139 8.72 -8.82 0.54
CA ALA A 139 8.94 -9.32 1.90
C ALA A 139 8.30 -10.70 2.11
N LEU A 140 8.90 -11.53 2.95
CA LEU A 140 8.39 -12.86 3.28
C LEU A 140 7.06 -12.81 4.03
N VAL A 141 6.89 -11.79 4.88
CA VAL A 141 5.67 -11.50 5.62
C VAL A 141 5.25 -10.05 5.37
N ASN A 142 3.99 -9.83 4.99
CA ASN A 142 3.46 -8.50 4.69
C ASN A 142 2.20 -8.23 5.52
N THR A 143 2.23 -7.21 6.37
CA THR A 143 1.03 -6.64 7.00
C THR A 143 0.75 -5.30 6.37
N ILE A 144 -0.21 -5.25 5.45
CA ILE A 144 -0.61 -4.04 4.72
C ILE A 144 -2.00 -3.68 5.22
N SER A 145 -2.07 -2.71 6.13
CA SER A 145 -3.31 -2.47 6.89
C SER A 145 -3.71 -1.01 6.99
N TYR A 146 -4.99 -0.71 6.82
CA TYR A 146 -5.55 0.62 7.05
C TYR A 146 -4.86 1.72 6.25
N ASN A 147 -4.48 1.44 5.00
CA ASN A 147 -3.88 2.43 4.09
C ASN A 147 -4.92 2.92 3.09
N ARG A 148 -4.61 4.03 2.42
CA ARG A 148 -5.28 4.44 1.19
C ARG A 148 -4.32 4.38 0.01
N PHE A 149 -4.76 3.69 -1.03
CA PHE A 149 -4.14 3.66 -2.35
C PHE A 149 -5.14 4.27 -3.33
N SER A 150 -4.87 5.48 -3.82
CA SER A 150 -5.75 6.13 -4.80
C SER A 150 -5.05 7.29 -5.48
N SER A 151 -4.98 7.31 -6.80
CA SER A 151 -4.52 8.51 -7.53
C SER A 151 -5.44 9.71 -7.34
N LEU A 152 -4.87 10.89 -7.49
CA LEU A 152 -5.62 12.14 -7.62
C LEU A 152 -6.44 12.13 -8.91
N ARG A 153 -7.58 12.83 -8.89
CA ARG A 153 -8.35 13.04 -10.13
C ARG A 153 -7.69 14.12 -10.98
N LEU A 154 -8.07 14.13 -12.26
CA LEU A 154 -7.66 15.19 -13.18
C LEU A 154 -8.07 16.56 -12.61
N GLY A 155 -7.08 17.43 -12.40
CA GLY A 155 -7.28 18.80 -11.90
C GLY A 155 -7.28 18.94 -10.37
N GLU A 156 -7.14 17.86 -9.61
CA GLU A 156 -6.98 17.93 -8.15
C GLU A 156 -5.52 18.24 -7.75
N THR A 157 -5.39 18.81 -6.55
CA THR A 157 -4.09 19.13 -5.93
C THR A 157 -3.89 18.23 -4.70
N GLY A 158 -2.67 17.77 -4.45
CA GLY A 158 -2.39 16.82 -3.35
C GLY A 158 -1.02 16.15 -3.47
N SER A 159 -0.49 16.08 -4.69
CA SER A 159 0.93 15.91 -5.01
C SER A 159 1.35 17.09 -5.89
N THR A 160 2.59 17.09 -6.35
CA THR A 160 3.04 18.00 -7.41
C THR A 160 2.35 17.73 -8.75
N LYS A 161 1.97 16.47 -9.04
CA LYS A 161 1.36 16.00 -10.30
C LYS A 161 0.56 14.71 -10.11
N ALA A 162 -0.53 14.54 -10.87
CA ALA A 162 -1.26 13.27 -10.95
C ALA A 162 -0.44 12.22 -11.71
N GLY A 163 -0.44 10.98 -11.22
CA GLY A 163 0.29 9.87 -11.79
C GLY A 163 -0.60 8.67 -12.12
N LYS A 164 -0.06 7.77 -12.94
CA LYS A 164 -0.79 6.62 -13.48
C LYS A 164 -0.13 5.30 -13.02
N PRO A 165 -0.41 4.85 -11.79
CA PRO A 165 0.09 3.56 -11.34
C PRO A 165 -0.36 2.43 -12.28
N SER A 166 0.45 1.38 -12.33
CA SER A 166 0.13 0.09 -12.96
C SER A 166 -0.70 -0.72 -11.97
N TYR A 167 -0.08 -1.40 -11.02
CA TYR A 167 -0.77 -1.95 -9.85
C TYR A 167 -0.85 -0.92 -8.71
N GLU A 168 -1.95 -0.94 -7.97
CA GLU A 168 -2.02 -0.23 -6.69
C GLU A 168 -1.12 -0.94 -5.66
N ILE A 169 -1.18 -2.27 -5.64
CA ILE A 169 -0.34 -3.11 -4.77
C ILE A 169 0.18 -4.30 -5.57
N ASP A 170 1.48 -4.52 -5.51
CA ASP A 170 2.18 -5.60 -6.16
C ASP A 170 2.99 -6.42 -5.17
N ILE A 171 2.66 -7.72 -5.03
CA ILE A 171 3.31 -8.69 -4.14
C ILE A 171 3.83 -9.83 -5.01
N PRO A 172 4.86 -9.57 -5.83
CA PRO A 172 5.18 -10.38 -7.00
C PRO A 172 5.58 -11.83 -6.72
N ASN A 173 6.11 -12.09 -5.53
CA ASN A 173 6.57 -13.42 -5.14
C ASN A 173 5.68 -14.10 -4.08
N GLY A 174 4.56 -13.47 -3.72
CA GLY A 174 3.73 -13.94 -2.62
C GLY A 174 4.33 -13.60 -1.25
N GLY A 175 4.37 -14.58 -0.35
CA GLY A 175 4.68 -14.41 1.07
C GLY A 175 3.40 -14.40 1.91
N THR A 176 3.51 -14.71 3.21
CA THR A 176 2.38 -14.65 4.15
C THR A 176 1.90 -13.21 4.25
N THR A 177 0.74 -12.92 3.66
CA THR A 177 0.30 -11.54 3.43
C THR A 177 -1.11 -11.32 3.94
N SER A 178 -1.28 -10.26 4.72
CA SER A 178 -2.58 -9.77 5.17
C SER A 178 -2.81 -8.36 4.63
N LEU A 179 -3.87 -8.22 3.82
CA LEU A 179 -4.45 -6.94 3.40
C LEU A 179 -5.68 -6.68 4.26
N ILE A 180 -5.60 -5.73 5.20
CA ILE A 180 -6.64 -5.52 6.22
C ILE A 180 -7.12 -4.07 6.21
N GLY A 181 -8.41 -3.82 6.04
CA GLY A 181 -8.97 -2.48 6.28
C GLY A 181 -8.49 -1.39 5.33
N ASN A 182 -7.91 -1.73 4.16
CA ASN A 182 -7.39 -0.74 3.21
C ASN A 182 -8.50 -0.20 2.32
N VAL A 183 -8.32 1.03 1.85
CA VAL A 183 -9.07 1.61 0.74
C VAL A 183 -8.18 1.60 -0.50
N ILE A 184 -8.58 0.88 -1.54
CA ILE A 184 -7.77 0.65 -2.74
C ILE A 184 -8.60 1.04 -3.96
N MET A 185 -8.20 2.11 -4.64
CA MET A 185 -8.95 2.75 -5.69
C MET A 185 -8.08 2.93 -6.94
N GLN A 186 -8.39 2.18 -7.98
CA GLN A 186 -7.76 2.35 -9.28
C GLN A 186 -8.40 3.51 -10.06
N PRO A 187 -7.62 4.38 -10.73
CA PRO A 187 -8.15 5.47 -11.55
C PRO A 187 -8.72 5.00 -12.91
N VAL A 188 -9.56 5.84 -13.52
CA VAL A 188 -10.21 5.59 -14.84
C VAL A 188 -9.20 5.26 -15.95
N ASP A 189 -8.02 5.88 -15.91
CA ASP A 189 -6.97 5.81 -16.92
C ASP A 189 -5.70 5.09 -16.42
N GLY A 190 -5.86 4.17 -15.46
CA GLY A 190 -4.78 3.31 -14.98
C GLY A 190 -4.14 2.49 -16.10
N THR A 191 -2.85 2.16 -15.94
CA THR A 191 -2.08 1.48 -16.99
C THR A 191 -2.23 -0.04 -16.97
N ASN A 192 -2.81 -0.61 -15.90
CA ASN A 192 -3.03 -2.04 -15.74
C ASN A 192 -4.41 -2.31 -15.18
N ARG A 193 -5.10 -3.33 -15.69
CA ARG A 193 -6.47 -3.66 -15.27
C ARG A 193 -6.56 -4.45 -13.95
N ASN A 194 -5.42 -4.95 -13.46
CA ASN A 194 -5.40 -5.62 -12.16
C ASN A 194 -5.07 -4.59 -11.08
N ILE A 195 -5.76 -4.65 -9.95
CA ILE A 195 -5.59 -3.67 -8.87
C ILE A 195 -4.52 -4.15 -7.87
N VAL A 196 -4.67 -5.40 -7.43
CA VAL A 196 -3.69 -6.11 -6.61
C VAL A 196 -3.14 -7.31 -7.39
N ALA A 197 -1.82 -7.47 -7.41
CA ALA A 197 -1.13 -8.64 -7.94
C ALA A 197 -0.45 -9.43 -6.82
N TYR A 198 -0.54 -10.76 -6.87
CA TYR A 198 0.06 -11.65 -5.88
C TYR A 198 0.65 -12.90 -6.54
N GLY A 199 1.96 -13.08 -6.40
CA GLY A 199 2.68 -14.28 -6.82
C GLY A 199 2.82 -14.44 -8.34
N GLU A 200 2.66 -13.37 -9.11
CA GLU A 200 2.70 -13.39 -10.58
C GLU A 200 4.10 -13.46 -11.19
N GLU A 201 5.15 -13.08 -10.45
CA GLU A 201 6.56 -13.29 -10.83
C GLU A 201 7.14 -14.62 -10.26
N GLY A 202 6.29 -15.49 -9.71
CA GLY A 202 6.66 -16.83 -9.21
C GLY A 202 6.93 -16.88 -7.71
N ILE A 203 6.68 -18.04 -7.09
CA ILE A 203 6.59 -18.17 -5.61
C ILE A 203 7.85 -18.79 -4.95
N ALA A 204 8.95 -18.89 -5.68
CA ALA A 204 10.13 -19.64 -5.22
C ALA A 204 10.71 -19.12 -3.89
N GLY A 205 10.60 -19.93 -2.84
CA GLY A 205 11.09 -19.59 -1.50
C GLY A 205 10.21 -18.60 -0.73
N TYR A 206 8.90 -18.58 -1.03
CA TYR A 206 7.88 -17.80 -0.34
C TYR A 206 6.70 -18.69 0.07
N ALA A 207 6.06 -18.36 1.19
CA ALA A 207 4.75 -18.87 1.52
C ALA A 207 3.69 -18.29 0.58
N THR A 208 2.49 -18.88 0.56
CA THR A 208 1.41 -18.48 -0.36
C THR A 208 0.10 -18.16 0.35
N ASP A 209 0.16 -17.87 1.64
CA ASP A 209 -1.01 -17.47 2.43
C ASP A 209 -1.37 -16.01 2.14
N LEU A 210 -2.56 -15.78 1.59
CA LEU A 210 -3.09 -14.44 1.34
C LEU A 210 -4.45 -14.27 2.00
N TYR A 211 -4.51 -13.33 2.94
CA TYR A 211 -5.73 -12.90 3.63
C TYR A 211 -6.11 -11.49 3.20
N ILE A 212 -7.36 -11.31 2.79
CA ILE A 212 -7.89 -10.04 2.33
C ILE A 212 -9.16 -9.80 3.10
N VAL A 213 -9.08 -8.91 4.09
CA VAL A 213 -10.13 -8.75 5.10
C VAL A 213 -10.56 -7.30 5.21
N ASN A 214 -11.88 -7.06 5.10
CA ASN A 214 -12.47 -5.75 5.36
C ASN A 214 -11.84 -4.61 4.52
N ASN A 215 -11.44 -4.86 3.28
CA ASN A 215 -10.95 -3.79 2.40
C ASN A 215 -12.11 -3.21 1.57
N THR A 216 -11.98 -1.93 1.20
CA THR A 216 -12.85 -1.27 0.22
C THR A 216 -12.06 -1.11 -1.08
N PHE A 217 -12.45 -1.87 -2.10
CA PHE A 217 -11.93 -1.77 -3.45
C PHE A 217 -12.84 -0.93 -4.33
N ILE A 218 -12.27 -0.01 -5.10
CA ILE A 218 -12.97 0.82 -6.07
C ILE A 218 -12.23 0.72 -7.39
N ASN A 219 -12.93 0.27 -8.44
CA ASN A 219 -12.43 0.32 -9.80
C ASN A 219 -13.18 1.40 -10.57
N ASP A 220 -12.50 2.52 -10.88
CA ASP A 220 -13.06 3.56 -11.73
C ASP A 220 -12.90 3.25 -13.24
N GLU A 221 -12.18 2.18 -13.62
CA GLU A 221 -12.17 1.71 -15.00
C GLU A 221 -13.60 1.26 -15.42
N ARG A 222 -14.07 1.78 -16.54
CA ARG A 222 -15.51 1.79 -16.87
C ARG A 222 -16.07 0.50 -17.49
N SER A 223 -15.27 -0.54 -17.69
CA SER A 223 -15.73 -1.72 -18.46
C SER A 223 -15.09 -3.06 -18.11
N ARG A 224 -13.95 -3.06 -17.42
CA ARG A 224 -13.13 -4.25 -17.15
C ARG A 224 -12.44 -4.06 -15.79
N GLY A 225 -11.81 -5.12 -15.30
CA GLY A 225 -11.00 -5.06 -14.10
C GLY A 225 -10.80 -6.42 -13.46
N THR A 226 -9.74 -6.56 -12.68
CA THR A 226 -9.51 -7.69 -11.78
C THR A 226 -9.06 -7.11 -10.45
N PHE A 227 -9.88 -7.23 -9.42
CA PHE A 227 -9.55 -6.65 -8.12
C PHE A 227 -8.31 -7.32 -7.52
N ILE A 228 -8.26 -8.67 -7.58
CA ILE A 228 -7.11 -9.45 -7.12
C ILE A 228 -6.69 -10.45 -8.20
N MET A 229 -5.51 -10.26 -8.76
CA MET A 229 -4.87 -11.21 -9.65
C MET A 229 -3.91 -12.10 -8.85
N VAL A 230 -4.11 -13.40 -8.95
CA VAL A 230 -3.29 -14.42 -8.29
C VAL A 230 -2.55 -15.22 -9.35
N GLY A 231 -1.23 -15.31 -9.20
CA GLY A 231 -0.35 -16.08 -10.07
C GLY A 231 -0.66 -17.58 -10.08
N ALA A 232 -0.44 -18.23 -11.22
CA ALA A 232 -0.86 -19.62 -11.44
C ALA A 232 -0.17 -20.65 -10.53
N GLU A 233 1.02 -20.33 -9.99
CA GLU A 233 1.78 -21.18 -9.08
C GLU A 233 1.20 -21.20 -7.65
N VAL A 234 0.39 -20.19 -7.28
CA VAL A 234 -0.24 -20.10 -5.96
C VAL A 234 -1.37 -21.14 -5.86
N LYS A 235 -1.13 -22.23 -5.13
CA LYS A 235 -2.11 -23.31 -4.93
C LYS A 235 -2.88 -23.21 -3.61
N THR A 236 -2.32 -22.54 -2.61
CA THR A 236 -3.04 -22.21 -1.38
C THR A 236 -4.25 -21.33 -1.73
N SER A 237 -5.43 -21.72 -1.24
CA SER A 237 -6.64 -20.92 -1.42
C SER A 237 -6.49 -19.56 -0.74
N VAL A 238 -6.61 -18.49 -1.53
CA VAL A 238 -6.65 -17.13 -0.98
C VAL A 238 -7.98 -16.90 -0.27
N VAL A 239 -7.96 -16.12 0.81
CA VAL A 239 -9.12 -15.93 1.70
C VAL A 239 -9.59 -14.48 1.63
N LEU A 240 -10.82 -14.27 1.15
CA LEU A 240 -11.47 -12.96 1.06
C LEU A 240 -12.66 -12.91 2.01
N ILE A 241 -12.59 -12.08 3.05
CA ILE A 241 -13.64 -11.93 4.05
C ILE A 241 -14.06 -10.46 4.18
N ASN A 242 -15.36 -10.18 4.18
CA ASN A 242 -15.91 -8.84 4.47
C ASN A 242 -15.41 -7.70 3.56
N ASN A 243 -14.98 -7.98 2.33
CA ASN A 243 -14.51 -6.93 1.42
C ASN A 243 -15.68 -6.30 0.64
N LEU A 244 -15.57 -5.01 0.38
CA LEU A 244 -16.46 -4.26 -0.49
C LEU A 244 -15.78 -4.04 -1.84
N PHE A 245 -16.43 -4.42 -2.93
CA PHE A 245 -15.96 -4.24 -4.30
C PHE A 245 -16.93 -3.34 -5.07
N SER A 246 -16.50 -2.14 -5.42
CA SER A 246 -17.26 -1.20 -6.25
C SER A 246 -16.63 -1.09 -7.62
N GLY A 247 -17.40 -1.31 -8.69
CA GLY A 247 -16.93 -1.17 -10.07
C GLY A 247 -16.93 -2.50 -10.83
N TYR A 248 -16.57 -2.43 -12.12
CA TYR A 248 -16.49 -3.60 -12.99
C TYR A 248 -15.29 -4.48 -12.63
N GLY A 249 -15.46 -5.80 -12.75
CA GLY A 249 -14.35 -6.73 -12.66
C GLY A 249 -14.63 -7.99 -11.85
N GLN A 250 -13.69 -8.92 -11.92
CA GLN A 250 -13.69 -10.15 -11.13
C GLN A 250 -13.03 -9.88 -9.77
N GLN A 251 -13.62 -10.36 -8.66
CA GLN A 251 -13.02 -10.21 -7.32
C GLN A 251 -11.61 -10.82 -7.26
N VAL A 252 -11.46 -12.04 -7.76
CA VAL A 252 -10.20 -12.78 -7.69
C VAL A 252 -10.11 -13.81 -8.80
N THR A 253 -8.94 -13.97 -9.42
CA THR A 253 -8.71 -14.89 -10.54
C THR A 253 -8.63 -16.36 -10.11
N GLN A 254 -8.21 -16.63 -8.87
CA GLN A 254 -8.05 -17.99 -8.37
C GLN A 254 -9.42 -18.66 -8.16
N PRO A 255 -9.74 -19.79 -8.85
CA PRO A 255 -11.04 -20.45 -8.71
C PRO A 255 -11.28 -21.07 -7.32
N SER A 256 -10.20 -21.50 -6.65
CA SER A 256 -10.24 -22.10 -5.31
C SER A 256 -10.29 -21.07 -4.17
N ALA A 257 -10.42 -19.78 -4.47
CA ALA A 257 -10.48 -18.73 -3.47
C ALA A 257 -11.69 -18.91 -2.53
N ILE A 258 -11.44 -18.79 -1.23
CA ILE A 258 -12.47 -18.85 -0.20
C ILE A 258 -13.05 -17.45 -0.04
N LYS A 259 -14.34 -17.29 -0.32
CA LYS A 259 -15.05 -16.00 -0.25
C LYS A 259 -16.14 -16.08 0.81
N ARG A 260 -16.16 -15.12 1.73
CA ARG A 260 -17.15 -15.05 2.80
C ARG A 260 -17.58 -13.60 3.01
N THR A 261 -18.90 -13.36 2.99
CA THR A 261 -19.49 -12.04 3.29
C THR A 261 -18.81 -10.87 2.55
N ASN A 262 -18.37 -11.08 1.31
CA ASN A 262 -17.93 -9.97 0.46
C ASN A 262 -19.14 -9.38 -0.26
N TYR A 263 -19.18 -8.06 -0.39
CA TYR A 263 -20.19 -7.35 -1.17
C TYR A 263 -19.57 -6.83 -2.47
N GLN A 264 -20.26 -7.01 -3.59
CA GLN A 264 -19.84 -6.45 -4.88
C GLN A 264 -21.02 -5.81 -5.61
N ALA A 265 -20.81 -4.62 -6.15
CA ALA A 265 -21.73 -3.97 -7.06
C ALA A 265 -20.95 -3.21 -8.16
N THR A 266 -21.57 -3.04 -9.33
CA THR A 266 -21.01 -2.21 -10.42
C THR A 266 -20.86 -0.74 -10.00
N SER A 267 -21.67 -0.28 -9.05
CA SER A 267 -21.54 1.03 -8.42
C SER A 267 -22.02 0.96 -6.98
N VAL A 268 -21.14 1.24 -6.02
CA VAL A 268 -21.50 1.51 -4.63
C VAL A 268 -21.61 3.01 -4.42
N ASN A 269 -22.63 3.44 -3.70
CA ASN A 269 -22.76 4.85 -3.29
C ASN A 269 -21.93 5.09 -2.04
N PHE A 270 -21.16 6.17 -2.04
CA PHE A 270 -20.34 6.61 -0.91
C PHE A 270 -20.83 7.97 -0.42
N VAL A 271 -20.56 8.28 0.86
CA VAL A 271 -20.99 9.54 1.51
C VAL A 271 -20.63 10.76 0.67
N ASN A 272 -19.38 10.84 0.20
CA ASN A 272 -18.98 11.84 -0.77
C ASN A 272 -17.75 11.34 -1.54
N LYS A 273 -18.01 10.53 -2.57
CA LYS A 273 -16.94 10.00 -3.43
C LYS A 273 -16.07 11.14 -3.98
N ALA A 274 -16.67 12.25 -4.45
CA ALA A 274 -15.95 13.39 -4.99
C ALA A 274 -15.02 14.10 -3.99
N ALA A 275 -15.23 13.96 -2.69
CA ALA A 275 -14.30 14.44 -1.66
C ALA A 275 -13.40 13.32 -1.07
N TYR A 276 -13.44 12.12 -1.65
CA TYR A 276 -12.84 10.90 -1.12
C TYR A 276 -13.30 10.51 0.29
N ASP A 277 -14.51 10.92 0.66
CA ASP A 277 -15.23 10.28 1.74
C ASP A 277 -15.83 8.98 1.20
N LEU A 278 -14.99 7.93 1.27
CA LEU A 278 -15.23 6.61 0.72
C LEU A 278 -15.89 5.65 1.72
N ARG A 279 -16.57 6.21 2.74
CA ARG A 279 -17.51 5.47 3.58
C ARG A 279 -18.73 5.09 2.73
N PRO A 280 -19.11 3.81 2.64
CA PRO A 280 -20.30 3.41 1.88
C PRO A 280 -21.57 3.96 2.51
N LEU A 281 -22.60 4.25 1.71
CA LEU A 281 -23.93 4.53 2.25
C LEU A 281 -24.53 3.28 2.91
N ILE A 282 -25.36 3.50 3.92
CA ILE A 282 -26.03 2.46 4.70
C ILE A 282 -26.93 1.63 3.78
N ILE A 283 -26.60 0.36 3.61
CA ILE A 283 -27.48 -0.66 3.02
C ILE A 283 -27.41 -1.95 3.84
N PRO A 284 -28.49 -2.76 3.89
CA PRO A 284 -28.52 -3.99 4.69
C PRO A 284 -27.46 -5.03 4.30
N GLN A 285 -26.96 -4.98 3.06
CA GLN A 285 -25.93 -5.89 2.56
C GLN A 285 -24.51 -5.50 3.02
N ILE A 286 -24.33 -4.32 3.61
CA ILE A 286 -23.03 -3.82 4.10
C ILE A 286 -23.05 -3.73 5.62
N VAL A 287 -24.10 -3.13 6.17
CA VAL A 287 -24.20 -2.80 7.60
C VAL A 287 -24.57 -4.03 8.43
N ASN A 288 -23.81 -4.29 9.50
CA ASN A 288 -23.94 -5.46 10.38
C ASN A 288 -23.92 -6.81 9.64
N ALA A 289 -23.26 -6.87 8.48
CA ALA A 289 -23.29 -8.01 7.58
C ALA A 289 -22.00 -8.87 7.62
N GLY A 290 -20.96 -8.43 8.31
CA GLY A 290 -19.66 -9.10 8.34
C GLY A 290 -19.66 -10.44 9.10
N SER A 291 -18.71 -11.29 8.73
CA SER A 291 -18.34 -12.51 9.46
C SER A 291 -17.11 -12.27 10.33
N GLU A 292 -16.93 -13.05 11.40
CA GLU A 292 -15.68 -13.05 12.18
C GLU A 292 -14.49 -13.48 11.31
N ALA A 293 -13.44 -12.66 11.23
CA ALA A 293 -12.31 -12.91 10.35
C ALA A 293 -11.40 -14.04 10.86
N GLY A 294 -11.29 -14.19 12.18
CA GLY A 294 -10.47 -15.22 12.82
C GLY A 294 -8.98 -14.86 12.78
N TYR A 295 -8.15 -15.87 12.55
CA TYR A 295 -6.69 -15.76 12.60
C TYR A 295 -6.06 -16.31 11.32
N SER A 296 -4.91 -15.76 10.93
CA SER A 296 -4.05 -16.34 9.89
C SER A 296 -3.42 -17.65 10.36
N THR A 297 -2.78 -18.36 9.43
CA THR A 297 -2.05 -19.61 9.68
C THR A 297 -0.93 -19.48 10.71
N ASP A 298 -0.35 -18.28 10.86
CA ASP A 298 0.68 -17.97 11.86
C ASP A 298 0.10 -17.48 13.21
N GLY A 299 -1.22 -17.47 13.37
CA GLY A 299 -1.91 -17.06 14.60
C GLY A 299 -2.10 -15.55 14.76
N THR A 300 -1.82 -14.75 13.73
CA THR A 300 -2.11 -13.31 13.76
C THR A 300 -3.61 -13.05 13.63
N SER A 301 -4.17 -12.18 14.46
CA SER A 301 -5.57 -11.78 14.34
C SER A 301 -5.82 -11.09 12.99
N LEU A 302 -6.91 -11.46 12.32
CA LEU A 302 -7.37 -10.84 11.08
C LEU A 302 -8.47 -9.78 11.33
N ASP A 303 -8.76 -9.48 12.59
CA ASP A 303 -9.75 -8.47 12.95
C ASP A 303 -9.31 -7.04 12.60
N VAL A 304 -10.32 -6.18 12.44
CA VAL A 304 -10.16 -4.77 12.08
C VAL A 304 -10.41 -3.85 13.26
N ASP A 305 -9.35 -3.19 13.71
CA ASP A 305 -9.37 -2.28 14.87
C ASP A 305 -9.39 -0.80 14.48
N PHE A 306 -9.12 -0.50 13.21
CA PHE A 306 -8.97 0.86 12.71
C PHE A 306 -9.69 1.07 11.37
N SER A 307 -10.00 2.34 11.08
CA SER A 307 -10.40 2.80 9.75
C SER A 307 -9.42 3.86 9.28
N TYR A 308 -9.04 3.84 8.00
CA TYR A 308 -8.15 4.86 7.45
C TYR A 308 -8.80 6.24 7.50
N ARG A 309 -8.09 7.23 8.06
CA ARG A 309 -8.47 8.64 8.06
C ARG A 309 -7.50 9.42 7.19
N HIS A 310 -8.04 10.17 6.23
CA HIS A 310 -7.25 11.05 5.38
C HIS A 310 -6.78 12.29 6.15
N ILE A 311 -5.53 12.74 6.06
CA ILE A 311 -4.39 12.15 5.32
C ILE A 311 -3.56 11.24 6.24
N ALA A 312 -3.13 10.08 5.72
CA ALA A 312 -2.12 9.19 6.32
C ALA A 312 -2.30 8.96 7.83
N SER A 313 -3.53 8.68 8.25
CA SER A 313 -3.92 8.53 9.64
C SER A 313 -4.97 7.44 9.78
N ALA A 314 -5.44 7.23 11.01
CA ALA A 314 -6.52 6.31 11.30
C ALA A 314 -7.32 6.78 12.52
N ASP A 315 -8.58 6.35 12.55
CA ASP A 315 -9.42 6.40 13.73
C ASP A 315 -9.69 4.97 14.22
N ALA A 316 -9.97 4.81 15.52
CA ALA A 316 -10.42 3.54 16.06
C ALA A 316 -11.72 3.11 15.37
N ARG A 317 -11.80 1.84 14.98
CA ARG A 317 -13.00 1.25 14.38
C ARG A 317 -13.82 0.60 15.49
N ILE A 318 -14.82 1.34 15.96
CA ILE A 318 -15.78 0.84 16.95
C ILE A 318 -16.89 0.10 16.20
N VAL A 319 -17.12 -1.17 16.54
CA VAL A 319 -18.27 -1.93 16.01
C VAL A 319 -19.55 -1.35 16.60
N LEU A 320 -20.43 -0.85 15.73
CA LEU A 320 -21.62 -0.10 16.18
C LEU A 320 -22.85 -0.98 16.40
N GLY A 321 -22.89 -2.19 15.82
CA GLY A 321 -23.98 -3.12 16.03
C GLY A 321 -23.52 -4.53 16.40
N ALA A 322 -24.29 -5.54 16.01
CA ALA A 322 -24.04 -6.93 16.40
C ALA A 322 -22.86 -7.56 15.65
N ARG A 323 -22.49 -7.01 14.49
CA ARG A 323 -21.41 -7.53 13.62
C ARG A 323 -20.69 -6.37 12.96
N LYS A 324 -19.43 -6.59 12.59
CA LYS A 324 -18.63 -5.65 11.79
C LYS A 324 -19.29 -5.38 10.43
N ASP A 325 -19.16 -4.16 9.92
CA ASP A 325 -19.60 -3.84 8.56
C ASP A 325 -18.65 -4.38 7.49
N ILE A 326 -19.17 -4.60 6.29
CA ILE A 326 -18.38 -4.99 5.12
C ILE A 326 -17.63 -3.77 4.57
N GLY A 327 -16.34 -3.94 4.28
CA GLY A 327 -15.45 -2.89 3.80
C GLY A 327 -14.55 -2.29 4.89
N ALA A 328 -13.82 -1.23 4.50
CA ALA A 328 -12.78 -0.59 5.31
C ALA A 328 -13.32 0.31 6.44
N TYR A 329 -14.61 0.62 6.42
CA TYR A 329 -15.24 1.56 7.33
C TYR A 329 -16.39 0.88 8.07
N GLU A 330 -16.54 1.21 9.35
CA GLU A 330 -17.82 1.06 10.03
C GLU A 330 -18.67 2.30 9.72
N VAL A 331 -19.95 2.09 9.38
CA VAL A 331 -20.87 3.16 8.96
C VAL A 331 -22.12 3.17 9.84
N TYR A 332 -22.61 4.36 10.12
CA TYR A 332 -23.79 4.64 10.95
C TYR A 332 -24.92 5.21 10.11
#